data_AF-A0A4Y8L3T1-F1
#
_entry.id   AF-A0A4Y8L3T1-F1
#
_cell.length_a   1.000
_cell.length_b   1.000
_cell.length_c   1.000
_cell.angle_alpha   90.00
_cell.angle_beta   90.00
_cell.angle_gamma   90.00
#
_symmetry.space_group_name_H-M   'P 1'
#
loop_
_entity.id
_entity.type
_entity.pdbx_description
1 polymer ?
#
loop_
_entity_poly.entity_id
_entity_poly.type
_entity_poly.pdbx_seq_one_letter_code
_entity_poly.pdbx_strand_id
1 'polypeptide(L)'
;MTFFEMIERVSRLHSFIKEEKTGKPEILADRLGISRASLYKLIDELKSYDAPIDYSRKQETFYYTKCFDLELQCSISIIHEEQELKKVIGGCHFFSSVSIFRRKEHIFDI
;
A
#
# COMPACT_ATOMS: atom_id res chain seq x y z
N MET A 1 8.83 -13.57 -8.32
CA MET A 1 8.46 -12.23 -7.81
C MET A 1 9.72 -11.57 -7.31
N THR A 2 10.08 -10.40 -7.84
CA THR A 2 11.14 -9.58 -7.24
C THR A 2 10.56 -8.74 -6.10
N PHE A 3 11.42 -8.25 -5.20
CA PHE A 3 11.01 -7.46 -4.04
C PHE A 3 10.30 -6.15 -4.43
N PHE A 4 10.84 -5.42 -5.42
CA PHE A 4 10.25 -4.16 -5.89
C PHE A 4 8.87 -4.33 -6.50
N GLU A 5 8.68 -5.37 -7.33
CA GLU A 5 7.37 -5.67 -7.90
C GLU A 5 6.33 -5.99 -6.83
N MET A 6 6.74 -6.63 -5.73
CA MET A 6 5.84 -6.95 -4.62
C MET A 6 5.36 -5.66 -3.94
N ILE A 7 6.26 -4.72 -3.64
CA ILE A 7 5.91 -3.42 -3.04
C ILE A 7 4.93 -2.66 -3.93
N GLU A 8 5.22 -2.58 -5.24
CA GLU A 8 4.34 -1.90 -6.18
C GLU A 8 2.94 -2.52 -6.21
N ARG A 9 2.87 -3.86 -6.24
CA ARG A 9 1.60 -4.58 -6.21
C ARG A 9 0.82 -4.36 -4.93
N VAL A 10 1.48 -4.34 -3.77
CA VAL A 10 0.81 -4.06 -2.49
C VAL A 10 0.22 -2.66 -2.49
N SER A 11 0.96 -1.66 -2.97
CA SER A 11 0.47 -0.28 -3.10
C SER A 11 -0.74 -0.17 -4.04
N ARG A 12 -0.69 -0.84 -5.19
CA ARG A 12 -1.83 -0.91 -6.12
C ARG A 12 -3.04 -1.62 -5.52
N LEU A 13 -2.82 -2.75 -4.86
CA LEU A 13 -3.87 -3.51 -4.19
C LEU A 13 -4.56 -2.62 -3.14
N HIS A 14 -3.78 -1.93 -2.30
CA HIS A 14 -4.32 -1.00 -1.31
C HIS A 14 -5.20 0.07 -1.95
N SER A 15 -4.73 0.68 -3.04
CA SER A 15 -5.49 1.70 -3.80
C SER A 15 -6.81 1.15 -4.34
N PHE A 16 -6.80 -0.05 -4.94
CA PHE A 16 -8.03 -0.66 -5.47
C PHE A 16 -9.05 -1.01 -4.38
N ILE A 17 -8.59 -1.50 -3.22
CA ILE A 17 -9.47 -1.81 -2.08
C ILE A 17 -10.05 -0.52 -1.50
N LYS A 18 -9.24 0.54 -1.39
CA LYS A 18 -9.67 1.85 -0.88
C LYS A 18 -10.71 2.52 -1.77
N GLU A 19 -10.61 2.34 -3.08
CA GLU A 19 -11.62 2.80 -4.04
C GLU A 19 -12.79 1.82 -4.23
N GLU A 20 -12.76 0.64 -3.61
CA GLU A 20 -13.71 -0.45 -3.79
C GLU A 20 -13.88 -0.86 -5.27
N LYS A 21 -12.83 -0.67 -6.09
CA LYS A 21 -12.80 -0.94 -7.55
C LYS A 21 -12.04 -2.22 -7.90
N THR A 22 -11.99 -3.17 -6.99
CA THR A 22 -11.23 -4.41 -7.20
C THR A 22 -11.89 -5.35 -8.21
N GLY A 23 -13.22 -5.41 -8.23
CA GLY A 23 -13.95 -6.39 -9.03
C GLY A 23 -13.74 -7.83 -8.53
N LYS A 24 -14.11 -8.81 -9.36
CA LYS A 24 -13.91 -10.23 -9.06
C LYS A 24 -12.44 -10.51 -8.75
N PRO A 25 -12.13 -11.47 -7.85
CA PRO A 25 -10.75 -11.82 -7.49
C PRO A 25 -9.88 -12.18 -8.70
N GLU A 26 -10.48 -12.77 -9.73
CA GLU A 26 -9.81 -13.15 -10.98
C GLU A 26 -9.38 -11.91 -11.78
N ILE A 27 -10.27 -10.93 -11.90
CA ILE A 27 -9.99 -9.67 -12.58
C ILE A 27 -8.96 -8.85 -11.81
N LEU A 28 -9.06 -8.82 -10.48
CA LEU A 28 -8.07 -8.15 -9.63
C LEU A 28 -6.69 -8.79 -9.77
N ALA A 29 -6.61 -10.12 -9.75
CA ALA A 29 -5.36 -10.85 -9.92
C ALA A 29 -4.71 -10.57 -11.29
N ASP A 30 -5.51 -10.56 -12.35
CA ASP A 30 -5.07 -10.21 -13.70
C ASP A 30 -4.54 -8.76 -13.78
N ARG A 31 -5.26 -7.79 -13.18
CA ARG A 31 -4.82 -6.38 -13.10
C ARG A 31 -3.52 -6.19 -12.32
N LEU A 32 -3.28 -7.02 -11.31
CA LEU A 32 -2.03 -7.04 -10.53
C LEU A 32 -0.92 -7.87 -11.22
N GLY A 33 -1.23 -8.56 -12.31
CA GLY A 33 -0.31 -9.45 -13.02
C GLY A 33 0.14 -10.63 -12.15
N ILE A 34 -0.76 -11.19 -11.34
CA ILE A 34 -0.50 -12.31 -10.44
C ILE A 34 -1.55 -13.41 -10.58
N SER A 35 -1.24 -14.60 -10.09
CA SER A 35 -2.23 -15.67 -10.02
C SER A 35 -3.25 -15.38 -8.92
N ARG A 36 -4.46 -15.96 -9.06
CA ARG A 36 -5.52 -15.91 -8.05
C ARG A 36 -5.02 -16.38 -6.67
N ALA A 37 -4.23 -17.45 -6.63
CA ALA A 37 -3.66 -17.96 -5.38
C ALA A 37 -2.71 -16.94 -4.72
N SER A 38 -1.85 -16.28 -5.50
CA SER A 38 -0.94 -15.24 -4.99
C SER A 38 -1.69 -14.01 -4.49
N LEU A 39 -2.81 -13.64 -5.12
CA LEU A 39 -3.67 -12.57 -4.62
C LEU A 39 -4.18 -12.89 -3.21
N TYR A 40 -4.72 -14.09 -2.99
CA TYR A 40 -5.19 -14.48 -1.66
C TYR A 40 -4.07 -14.53 -0.63
N LYS A 41 -2.85 -14.96 -1.02
CA LYS A 41 -1.68 -14.90 -0.12
C LYS A 41 -1.33 -13.46 0.27
N LEU A 42 -1.34 -12.52 -0.68
CA LEU A 42 -1.09 -11.11 -0.39
C LEU A 42 -2.16 -10.52 0.54
N ILE A 43 -3.43 -10.86 0.31
CA ILE A 43 -4.53 -10.41 1.16
C ILE A 43 -4.40 -11.00 2.57
N ASP A 44 -4.06 -12.29 2.69
CA ASP A 44 -3.85 -12.96 3.97
C ASP A 44 -2.65 -12.39 4.74
N GLU A 45 -1.59 -12.04 4.03
CA GLU A 45 -0.42 -11.36 4.59
C GLU A 45 -0.81 -9.97 5.11
N LEU A 46 -1.57 -9.18 4.34
CA LEU A 46 -2.10 -7.89 4.81
C LEU A 46 -3.01 -8.05 6.02
N LYS A 47 -3.88 -9.07 6.05
CA LYS A 47 -4.72 -9.38 7.22
C LYS A 47 -3.89 -9.74 8.45
N SER A 48 -2.75 -10.40 8.26
CA SER A 48 -1.81 -10.70 9.35
C SER A 48 -1.17 -9.44 9.94
N TYR A 49 -1.11 -8.35 9.17
CA TYR A 49 -0.74 -7.00 9.63
C TYR A 49 -1.94 -6.17 10.12
N ASP A 50 -3.01 -6.83 10.57
CA ASP A 50 -4.24 -6.19 11.07
C ASP A 50 -5.04 -5.39 10.02
N ALA A 51 -4.78 -5.60 8.71
CA ALA A 51 -5.57 -4.93 7.68
C ALA A 51 -7.01 -5.48 7.66
N PRO A 52 -8.04 -4.64 7.88
CA PRO A 52 -9.42 -5.06 8.01
C PRO A 52 -10.08 -5.28 6.64
N ILE A 53 -9.57 -6.23 5.85
CA ILE A 53 -10.01 -6.49 4.47
C ILE A 53 -11.10 -7.57 4.45
N ASP A 54 -12.24 -7.29 3.83
CA ASP A 54 -13.27 -8.30 3.55
C ASP A 54 -13.71 -8.29 2.08
N TYR A 55 -14.47 -9.31 1.65
CA TYR A 55 -14.93 -9.46 0.28
C TYR A 55 -16.45 -9.47 0.20
N SER A 56 -17.02 -8.44 -0.42
CA SER A 56 -18.44 -8.35 -0.66
C SER A 56 -18.80 -9.12 -1.92
N ARG A 57 -19.51 -10.25 -1.77
CA ARG A 57 -20.02 -11.02 -2.92
C ARG A 57 -21.12 -10.28 -3.69
N LYS A 58 -21.83 -9.34 -3.04
CA LYS A 58 -22.92 -8.58 -3.66
C LYS A 58 -22.40 -7.49 -4.59
N GLN A 59 -21.34 -6.81 -4.18
CA GLN A 59 -20.68 -5.76 -4.95
C GLN A 59 -19.49 -6.28 -5.75
N GLU A 60 -19.17 -7.56 -5.59
CA GLU A 60 -18.04 -8.24 -6.20
C GLU A 60 -16.73 -7.47 -5.99
N THR A 61 -16.47 -6.98 -4.77
CA THR A 61 -15.30 -6.15 -4.48
C THR A 61 -14.75 -6.39 -3.08
N PHE A 62 -13.44 -6.30 -2.93
CA PHE A 62 -12.76 -6.18 -1.65
C PHE A 62 -12.86 -4.74 -1.13
N TYR A 63 -13.08 -4.63 0.17
CA TYR A 63 -13.24 -3.35 0.87
C TYR A 63 -12.62 -3.43 2.25
N TYR A 64 -12.33 -2.27 2.84
CA TYR A 64 -11.91 -2.18 4.24
C TYR A 64 -13.13 -2.05 5.14
N THR A 65 -13.25 -2.90 6.17
CA THR A 65 -14.36 -2.84 7.13
C THR A 65 -14.21 -1.71 8.15
N LYS A 66 -13.01 -1.14 8.26
CA LYS A 66 -12.69 0.02 9.11
C LYS A 66 -11.80 0.99 8.35
N CYS A 67 -11.71 2.24 8.80
CA CYS A 67 -10.75 3.21 8.24
C CYS A 67 -9.33 2.65 8.38
N PHE A 68 -8.70 2.36 7.24
CA PHE A 68 -7.36 1.79 7.18
C PHE A 68 -6.56 2.52 6.10
N ASP A 69 -5.33 2.90 6.43
CA ASP A 69 -4.38 3.52 5.52
C ASP A 69 -3.06 2.77 5.62
N LEU A 70 -2.46 2.45 4.47
CA LEU A 70 -1.24 1.67 4.40
C LEU A 70 -0.08 2.57 3.97
N GLU A 71 0.88 2.76 4.86
CA GLU A 71 2.13 3.47 4.57
C GLU A 71 3.28 2.46 4.42
N LEU A 72 3.91 2.44 3.25
CA LEU A 72 5.08 1.60 2.96
C LEU A 72 6.32 2.47 2.84
N GLN A 73 7.26 2.29 3.76
CA GLN A 73 8.55 2.98 3.73
C GLN A 73 9.67 1.97 3.46
N CYS A 74 10.35 2.10 2.31
CA CYS A 74 11.53 1.32 1.97
C CYS A 74 12.70 2.27 1.72
N SER A 75 13.77 2.15 2.50
CA SER A 75 15.01 2.90 2.32
C SER A 75 16.12 1.99 1.84
N ILE A 76 16.80 2.40 0.77
CA ILE A 76 17.96 1.71 0.22
C ILE A 76 19.11 2.70 0.20
N SER A 77 20.19 2.38 0.92
CA SER A 77 21.43 3.14 0.94
C SER A 77 22.53 2.28 0.32
N ILE A 78 22.99 2.64 -0.88
CA ILE A 78 24.13 1.98 -1.53
C ILE A 78 25.39 2.66 -0.98
N ILE A 79 26.12 1.95 -0.13
CA ILE A 79 27.35 2.45 0.46
C ILE A 79 28.51 1.90 -0.38
N HIS A 80 29.16 2.76 -1.15
CA HIS A 80 30.43 2.44 -1.80
C HIS A 80 31.56 2.72 -0.81
N GLU A 81 32.37 1.70 -0.52
CA GLU A 81 33.49 1.83 0.40
C GLU A 81 34.71 2.38 -0.36
N GLU A 82 34.81 3.71 -0.42
CA GLU A 82 36.10 4.39 -0.36
C GLU A 82 35.88 5.86 0.04
N GLN A 83 36.13 6.15 1.32
CA GLN A 83 36.27 7.48 1.89
C GLN A 83 35.04 8.41 1.87
N GLU A 84 33.98 8.09 2.61
CA GLU A 84 32.93 9.07 2.89
C GLU A 84 32.86 9.34 4.40
N LEU A 85 33.22 10.57 4.77
CA LEU A 85 33.04 11.14 6.10
C LEU A 85 31.66 10.74 6.62
N LYS A 86 31.61 9.90 7.67
CA LYS A 86 30.38 9.60 8.39
C LYS A 86 29.77 10.94 8.80
N LYS A 87 28.68 11.35 8.15
CA LYS A 87 27.86 12.47 8.61
C LYS A 87 27.27 12.05 9.96
N VAL A 88 28.00 12.32 11.03
CA VAL A 88 27.49 12.26 12.39
C VAL A 88 26.42 13.33 12.45
N ILE A 89 25.15 12.91 12.42
CA ILE A 89 24.03 13.79 12.69
C ILE A 89 24.08 14.09 14.19
N GLY A 90 24.83 15.13 14.55
CA GLY A 90 24.84 15.74 15.89
C GLY A 90 23.60 16.60 16.10
N GLY A 91 22.41 16.02 15.89
CA GLY A 91 21.14 16.74 15.95
C GLY A 91 20.00 15.78 16.28
N CYS A 92 19.30 16.09 17.37
CA CYS A 92 18.20 15.33 17.94
C CYS A 92 16.89 15.47 17.12
N HIS A 93 16.28 14.31 16.84
CA HIS A 93 14.86 13.99 16.60
C HIS A 93 13.89 15.11 16.16
N PHE A 94 13.52 15.17 14.87
CA PHE A 94 12.21 15.69 14.43
C PHE A 94 11.91 15.20 12.99
N PHE A 95 11.51 13.92 12.84
CA PHE A 95 10.67 13.54 11.70
C PHE A 95 9.23 13.86 12.11
N SER A 96 8.84 15.11 11.85
CA SER A 96 7.42 15.42 11.77
C SER A 96 6.88 14.69 10.55
N SER A 97 6.09 13.64 10.78
CA SER A 97 5.20 13.08 9.76
C SER A 97 4.22 14.18 9.36
N VAL A 98 4.60 15.00 8.38
CA VAL A 98 3.65 15.89 7.71
C VAL A 98 2.89 15.04 6.71
N SER A 99 1.86 14.34 7.21
CA SER A 99 0.82 13.76 6.37
C SER A 99 -0.04 14.91 5.84
N ILE A 100 0.31 15.46 4.68
CA ILE A 100 -0.55 16.44 3.99
C ILE A 100 -1.77 15.67 3.46
N PHE A 101 -2.81 15.56 4.30
CA PHE A 101 -4.10 15.02 3.91
C PHE A 101 -4.78 16.02 2.97
N ARG A 102 -4.67 15.79 1.66
CA ARG A 102 -5.32 16.60 0.63
C ARG A 102 -6.81 16.26 0.60
N ARG A 103 -7.60 17.01 1.40
CA ARG A 103 -9.07 16.97 1.40
C ARG A 103 -9.56 17.37 0.00
N LYS A 104 -10.25 16.46 -0.70
CA LYS A 104 -10.92 16.73 -1.97
C LYS A 104 -12.26 17.39 -1.62
N GLU A 105 -12.36 18.71 -1.82
CA GLU A 105 -13.66 19.39 -1.71
C GLU A 105 -14.49 19.04 -2.95
N HIS A 106 -15.57 18.31 -2.70
CA HIS A 106 -16.63 18.06 -3.68
C HIS A 106 -17.76 19.03 -3.31
N ILE A 107 -17.80 20.19 -3.96
CA ILE A 107 -18.94 21.10 -3.87
C ILE A 107 -19.75 20.91 -5.14
N PHE A 108 -20.97 20.42 -4.94
CA PHE A 108 -22.05 20.32 -5.92
C PHE A 108 -22.54 21.74 -6.21
N ASP A 109 -22.58 22.13 -7.49
CA ASP A 109 -23.09 23.41 -7.97
C ASP A 109 -24.59 23.27 -8.27
N ILE A 110 -25.43 24.06 -7.60
CA ILE A 110 -26.77 24.47 -8.03
C ILE A 110 -26.86 25.98 -7.77
#